data_AF-A0A2J0YUT7-F1
#
_entry.id   AF-A0A2J0YUT7-F1
#
_cell.length_a   1.000
_cell.length_b   1.000
_cell.length_c   1.000
_cell.angle_alpha   90.00
_cell.angle_beta   90.00
_cell.angle_gamma   90.00
#
_symmetry.space_group_name_H-M   'P 1'
#
loop_
_entity.id
_entity.type
_entity.pdbx_description
1 polymer ?
#
loop_
_entity_poly.entity_id
_entity_poly.type
_entity_poly.pdbx_seq_one_letter_code
_entity_poly.pdbx_strand_id
1 'polypeptide(L)'
;MSNGQIIPIIDPALIPGESLHFAEGCCFTTDSTLNYIDVVRLLDDTEFRLKAGLIGMIGDARITKSGLLGVVNRAQGILDRLIGPGGIDGYSVMIPVLEILRVPEDARSPGETQAVAQARADRTVEMLISLTLGPVVHLLNIILKPRF
;
A
#
# COMPACT_ATOMS: atom_id res chain seq x y z
N MET A 1 -6.38 -23.83 7.92
CA MET A 1 -6.35 -24.43 9.28
C MET A 1 -6.38 -23.36 10.39
N SER A 2 -7.01 -22.20 10.17
CA SER A 2 -7.06 -21.09 11.14
C SER A 2 -8.49 -20.80 11.62
N ASN A 3 -9.29 -21.82 11.96
CA ASN A 3 -10.67 -21.61 12.40
C ASN A 3 -10.79 -21.08 13.85
N GLY A 4 -9.67 -20.92 14.57
CA GLY A 4 -9.66 -20.56 15.99
C GLY A 4 -9.01 -19.22 16.33
N GLN A 5 -8.70 -18.35 15.35
CA GLN A 5 -7.92 -17.13 15.58
C GLN A 5 -6.59 -17.41 16.32
N ILE A 6 -5.88 -18.46 15.90
CA ILE A 6 -4.59 -18.87 16.44
C ILE A 6 -3.70 -19.26 15.26
N ILE A 7 -2.41 -18.96 15.36
CA ILE A 7 -1.37 -19.48 14.46
C ILE A 7 -0.67 -20.61 15.21
N PRO A 8 -1.03 -21.89 14.94
CA PRO A 8 -0.47 -23.00 15.67
C PRO A 8 0.99 -23.23 15.29
N ILE A 9 1.74 -23.76 16.26
CA ILE A 9 3.03 -24.39 16.02
C ILE A 9 2.74 -25.86 15.68
N ILE A 10 3.29 -26.33 14.56
CA ILE A 10 3.06 -27.66 13.99
C ILE A 10 4.38 -28.42 13.79
N ASP A 11 4.27 -29.73 13.77
CA ASP A 11 5.33 -30.66 13.34
C ASP A 11 4.88 -31.33 12.03
N PRO A 12 5.26 -30.78 10.86
CA PRO A 12 4.74 -31.21 9.57
C PRO A 12 5.48 -32.47 9.06
N ALA A 13 4.74 -33.55 8.84
CA ALA A 13 5.26 -34.85 8.41
C ALA A 13 6.06 -34.84 7.08
N LEU A 14 5.97 -33.79 6.27
CA LEU A 14 6.62 -33.67 4.97
C LEU A 14 7.90 -32.82 4.99
N ILE A 15 8.29 -32.25 6.13
CA ILE A 15 9.55 -31.54 6.27
C ILE A 15 10.53 -32.46 7.02
N PRO A 16 11.65 -32.88 6.40
CA PRO A 16 12.61 -33.75 7.07
C PRO A 16 13.33 -33.00 8.19
N GLY A 17 13.42 -33.62 9.36
CA GLY A 17 14.05 -33.08 10.57
C GLY A 17 13.08 -33.04 11.76
N GLU A 18 13.60 -32.89 12.98
CA GLU A 18 12.80 -32.71 14.21
C GLU A 18 12.71 -31.21 14.54
N SER A 19 11.97 -30.44 13.73
CA SER A 19 11.78 -29.01 13.97
C SER A 19 10.32 -28.62 14.02
N LEU A 20 9.99 -27.71 14.93
CA LEU A 20 8.68 -27.10 15.03
C LEU A 20 8.57 -25.92 14.06
N HIS A 21 7.44 -25.80 13.39
CA HIS A 21 7.16 -24.77 12.39
C HIS A 21 5.91 -23.98 12.77
N PHE A 22 5.83 -22.72 12.34
CA PHE A 22 4.54 -22.04 12.33
C PHE A 22 3.68 -22.61 11.20
N ALA A 23 2.39 -22.79 11.46
CA ALA A 23 1.40 -22.97 10.41
C ALA A 23 1.19 -21.67 9.62
N GLU A 24 0.17 -21.65 8.76
CA GLU A 24 -0.14 -20.52 7.89
C GLU A 24 -0.30 -19.19 8.68
N GLY A 25 0.45 -18.16 8.26
CA GLY A 25 0.52 -16.86 8.93
C GLY A 25 -0.67 -15.97 8.62
N CYS A 26 -1.86 -16.37 9.07
CA CYS A 26 -3.10 -15.61 8.84
C CYS A 26 -3.37 -14.58 9.93
N CYS A 27 -3.97 -13.45 9.52
CA CYS A 27 -4.59 -12.46 10.39
C CYS A 27 -5.98 -12.91 10.87
N PHE A 28 -6.43 -12.36 11.98
CA PHE A 28 -7.77 -12.61 12.52
C PHE A 28 -8.74 -11.56 12.01
N THR A 29 -9.13 -11.70 10.75
CA THR A 29 -9.97 -10.73 10.05
C THR A 29 -11.08 -11.43 9.27
N THR A 30 -12.18 -10.71 9.04
CA THR A 30 -13.23 -11.12 8.10
C THR A 30 -12.97 -10.62 6.68
N ASP A 31 -11.97 -9.74 6.51
CA ASP A 31 -11.55 -9.22 5.22
C ASP A 31 -10.52 -10.16 4.58
N SER A 32 -10.93 -10.85 3.52
CA SER A 32 -10.07 -11.80 2.81
C SER A 32 -8.86 -11.14 2.15
N THR A 33 -8.89 -9.83 1.91
CA THR A 33 -7.77 -9.08 1.31
C THR A 33 -6.65 -8.82 2.32
N LEU A 34 -6.95 -8.87 3.62
CA LEU A 34 -6.02 -8.66 4.73
C LEU A 34 -5.73 -9.96 5.50
N ASN A 35 -5.99 -11.11 4.88
CA ASN A 35 -5.96 -12.40 5.55
C ASN A 35 -4.55 -12.84 5.96
N TYR A 36 -3.49 -12.28 5.39
CA TYR A 36 -2.12 -12.72 5.67
C TYR A 36 -1.29 -11.64 6.36
N ILE A 37 -0.47 -12.07 7.32
CA ILE A 37 0.34 -11.16 8.15
C ILE A 37 1.37 -10.40 7.31
N ASP A 38 1.97 -11.03 6.31
CA ASP A 38 2.95 -10.40 5.43
C ASP A 38 2.34 -9.23 4.63
N VAL A 39 1.13 -9.41 4.10
CA VAL A 39 0.35 -8.37 3.41
C VAL A 39 0.11 -7.18 4.35
N VAL A 40 -0.44 -7.43 5.54
CA VAL A 40 -0.74 -6.34 6.49
C VAL A 40 0.53 -5.62 6.93
N ARG A 41 1.59 -6.37 7.25
CA ARG A 41 2.88 -5.79 7.67
C ARG A 41 3.57 -5.00 6.57
N LEU A 42 3.40 -5.40 5.30
CA LEU A 42 3.89 -4.65 4.17
C LEU A 42 3.16 -3.31 4.01
N LEU A 43 1.83 -3.31 4.16
CA LEU A 43 1.04 -2.07 4.15
C LEU A 43 1.46 -1.15 5.30
N ASP A 44 1.61 -1.69 6.52
CA ASP A 44 2.05 -0.91 7.70
C ASP A 44 3.46 -0.31 7.52
N ASP A 45 4.43 -1.10 7.04
CA ASP A 45 5.79 -0.61 6.77
C ASP A 45 5.78 0.47 5.68
N THR A 46 4.98 0.28 4.63
CA THR A 46 4.84 1.26 3.54
C THR A 46 4.26 2.57 4.05
N GLU A 47 3.18 2.51 4.82
CA GLU A 47 2.56 3.69 5.44
C GLU A 47 3.54 4.40 6.37
N PHE A 48 4.27 3.66 7.20
CA PHE A 48 5.27 4.21 8.10
C PHE A 48 6.37 4.94 7.33
N ARG A 49 6.93 4.34 6.27
CA ARG A 49 7.97 4.95 5.44
C ARG A 49 7.48 6.20 4.72
N LEU A 50 6.25 6.20 4.23
CA LEU A 50 5.64 7.37 3.59
C LEU A 50 5.49 8.51 4.61
N LYS A 51 4.89 8.24 5.77
CA LYS A 51 4.74 9.24 6.83
C LYS A 51 6.10 9.79 7.27
N ALA A 52 7.03 8.90 7.60
CA ALA A 52 8.37 9.28 8.04
C ALA A 52 9.17 10.04 6.96
N GLY A 53 9.07 9.60 5.71
CA GLY A 53 9.83 10.17 4.59
C GLY A 53 9.27 11.49 4.05
N LEU A 54 8.03 11.83 4.40
CA LEU A 54 7.33 13.06 4.04
C LEU A 54 7.26 14.09 5.18
N ILE A 55 7.63 13.70 6.41
CA ILE A 55 7.78 14.64 7.54
C ILE A 55 8.70 15.81 7.15
N GLY A 56 8.34 17.01 7.60
CA GLY A 56 9.01 18.26 7.24
C GLY A 56 8.60 18.79 5.87
N MET A 57 8.70 17.95 4.84
CA MET A 57 8.37 18.35 3.46
C MET A 57 6.92 18.81 3.29
N ILE A 58 5.97 18.11 3.92
CA ILE A 58 4.55 18.50 3.85
C ILE A 58 4.31 19.85 4.54
N GLY A 59 5.09 20.20 5.57
CA GLY A 59 4.99 21.50 6.25
C GLY A 59 5.51 22.67 5.42
N ASP A 60 6.51 22.41 4.58
CA ASP A 60 7.13 23.44 3.72
C ASP A 60 6.49 23.55 2.33
N ALA A 61 5.82 22.48 1.87
CA ALA A 61 5.22 22.42 0.55
C ALA A 61 4.03 23.39 0.42
N ARG A 62 4.18 24.39 -0.47
CA ARG A 62 3.04 25.25 -0.85
C ARG A 62 2.05 24.49 -1.72
N ILE A 63 0.75 24.70 -1.50
CA ILE A 63 -0.35 24.16 -2.33
C ILE A 63 -0.39 24.88 -3.70
N THR A 64 0.58 24.49 -4.51
CA THR A 64 0.92 24.97 -5.84
C THR A 64 1.34 23.76 -6.67
N LYS A 65 1.30 23.88 -8.01
CA LYS A 65 1.67 22.78 -8.90
C LYS A 65 3.07 22.24 -8.60
N SER A 66 4.07 23.12 -8.44
CA SER A 66 5.46 22.71 -8.15
C SER A 66 5.61 22.12 -6.75
N GLY A 67 4.98 22.72 -5.74
CA GLY A 67 5.05 22.20 -4.36
C GLY A 67 4.47 20.80 -4.24
N LEU A 68 3.27 20.56 -4.78
CA LEU A 68 2.62 19.25 -4.75
C LEU A 68 3.34 18.22 -5.64
N LEU A 69 3.89 18.63 -6.79
CA LEU A 69 4.76 17.76 -7.60
C LEU A 69 5.99 17.30 -6.82
N GLY A 70 6.58 18.19 -6.01
CA GLY A 70 7.67 17.82 -5.12
C GLY A 70 7.26 16.71 -4.16
N VAL A 71 6.10 16.85 -3.51
CA VAL A 71 5.59 15.84 -2.56
C VAL A 71 5.35 14.51 -3.27
N VAL A 72 4.74 14.52 -4.45
CA VAL A 72 4.55 13.30 -5.27
C VAL A 72 5.88 12.66 -5.60
N ASN A 73 6.86 13.41 -6.10
CA ASN A 73 8.17 12.87 -6.46
C ASN A 73 8.88 12.24 -5.25
N ARG A 74 8.72 12.83 -4.06
CA ARG A 74 9.26 12.27 -2.82
C ARG A 74 8.57 10.97 -2.44
N ALA A 75 7.24 10.93 -2.49
CA ALA A 75 6.46 9.72 -2.22
C ALA A 75 6.84 8.60 -3.20
N GLN A 76 6.93 8.90 -4.50
CA GLN A 76 7.38 7.97 -5.53
C GLN A 76 8.79 7.44 -5.23
N GLY A 77 9.75 8.30 -4.92
CA GLY A 77 11.11 7.85 -4.58
C GLY A 77 11.20 7.00 -3.31
N ILE A 78 10.21 7.04 -2.43
CA ILE A 78 10.08 6.11 -1.29
C ILE A 78 9.53 4.76 -1.78
N LEU A 79 8.46 4.79 -2.56
CA LEU A 79 7.78 3.59 -3.09
C LEU A 79 8.62 2.82 -4.12
N ASP A 80 9.41 3.51 -4.95
CA ASP A 80 10.34 2.92 -5.92
C ASP A 80 11.30 1.92 -5.27
N ARG A 81 11.68 2.15 -4.00
CA ARG A 81 12.58 1.26 -3.26
C ARG A 81 11.91 -0.03 -2.79
N LEU A 82 10.58 -0.07 -2.82
CA LEU A 82 9.78 -1.22 -2.41
C LEU A 82 9.47 -2.14 -3.60
N ILE A 83 9.60 -1.65 -4.84
CA ILE A 83 9.38 -2.46 -6.06
C ILE A 83 10.39 -3.60 -6.12
N GLY A 84 9.91 -4.84 -6.11
CA GLY A 84 10.75 -6.05 -6.12
C GLY A 84 11.08 -6.55 -4.72
N PRO A 85 12.20 -6.12 -4.07
CA PRO A 85 12.62 -6.67 -2.80
C PRO A 85 11.71 -6.26 -1.62
N GLY A 86 10.87 -5.23 -1.80
CA GLY A 86 9.88 -4.82 -0.81
C GLY A 86 8.51 -5.49 -0.97
N GLY A 87 8.30 -6.36 -1.97
CA GLY A 87 7.06 -7.12 -2.10
C GLY A 87 5.89 -6.40 -2.78
N ILE A 88 6.12 -5.22 -3.39
CA ILE A 88 5.17 -4.59 -4.31
C ILE A 88 5.61 -4.77 -5.76
N ASP A 89 4.65 -4.99 -6.66
CA ASP A 89 4.85 -5.08 -8.11
C ASP A 89 4.64 -3.73 -8.81
N GLY A 90 3.95 -2.79 -8.14
CA GLY A 90 3.70 -1.47 -8.68
C GLY A 90 2.90 -0.59 -7.72
N TYR A 91 2.74 0.67 -8.11
CA TYR A 91 1.94 1.63 -7.34
C TYR A 91 1.45 2.78 -8.22
N SER A 92 0.48 3.54 -7.71
CA SER A 92 0.09 4.85 -8.23
C SER A 92 0.00 5.87 -7.08
N VAL A 93 0.36 7.11 -7.38
CA VAL A 93 0.26 8.25 -6.45
C VAL A 93 -0.51 9.36 -7.15
N MET A 94 -1.57 9.83 -6.52
CA MET A 94 -2.45 10.88 -7.06
C MET A 94 -2.81 11.87 -5.97
N ILE A 95 -2.80 13.15 -6.31
CA ILE A 95 -3.33 14.23 -5.47
C ILE A 95 -4.41 14.93 -6.30
N PRO A 96 -5.71 14.82 -5.97
CA PRO A 96 -6.78 15.41 -6.78
C PRO A 96 -6.57 16.91 -7.05
N VAL A 97 -6.16 17.67 -6.02
CA VAL A 97 -5.87 19.11 -6.13
C VAL A 97 -4.70 19.39 -7.09
N LEU A 98 -3.72 18.50 -7.20
CA LEU A 98 -2.63 18.65 -8.16
C LEU A 98 -3.12 18.51 -9.60
N GLU A 99 -4.04 17.58 -9.87
CA GLU A 99 -4.62 17.43 -11.21
C GLU A 99 -5.37 18.70 -11.62
N ILE A 100 -6.13 19.31 -10.70
CA ILE A 100 -6.78 20.61 -10.94
C ILE A 100 -5.74 21.71 -11.21
N LEU A 101 -4.64 21.74 -10.44
CA LEU A 101 -3.57 22.73 -10.61
C LEU A 101 -2.77 22.55 -11.92
N ARG A 102 -2.90 21.41 -12.62
CA ARG A 102 -2.34 21.21 -13.96
C ARG A 102 -3.16 21.90 -15.04
N VAL A 103 -4.46 22.11 -14.81
CA VAL A 103 -5.35 22.86 -15.71
C VAL A 103 -5.04 24.37 -15.63
N PRO A 104 -4.98 25.09 -16.76
CA PRO A 104 -4.88 26.56 -16.77
C PRO A 104 -5.99 27.21 -15.95
N GLU A 105 -5.69 28.31 -15.25
CA GLU A 105 -6.62 28.91 -14.29
C GLU A 105 -7.91 29.43 -14.92
N ASP A 106 -7.82 29.97 -16.14
CA ASP A 106 -8.94 30.43 -16.96
C ASP A 106 -9.81 29.28 -17.53
N ALA A 107 -9.27 28.06 -17.57
CA ALA A 107 -9.95 26.87 -18.04
C ALA A 107 -10.55 26.01 -16.90
N ARG A 108 -10.33 26.38 -15.62
CA ARG A 108 -10.90 25.66 -14.47
C ARG A 108 -12.38 25.98 -14.32
N SER A 109 -13.15 24.95 -14.00
CA SER A 109 -14.54 25.12 -13.57
C SER A 109 -14.62 25.88 -12.22
N PRO A 110 -15.78 26.48 -11.90
CA PRO A 110 -15.99 27.11 -10.60
C PRO A 110 -15.77 26.15 -9.42
N GLY A 111 -16.18 24.88 -9.56
CA GLY A 111 -16.00 23.85 -8.53
C GLY A 111 -14.53 23.50 -8.29
N GLU A 112 -13.73 23.41 -9.35
CA GLU A 112 -12.28 23.18 -9.26
C GLU A 112 -11.56 24.34 -8.59
N THR A 113 -11.95 25.58 -8.91
CA THR A 113 -11.40 26.78 -8.28
C THR A 113 -11.72 26.81 -6.79
N GLN A 114 -12.95 26.43 -6.41
CA GLN A 114 -13.37 26.31 -5.03
C GLN A 114 -12.58 25.23 -4.28
N ALA A 115 -12.35 24.06 -4.89
CA ALA A 115 -11.58 22.98 -4.28
C ALA A 115 -10.12 23.40 -3.98
N VAL A 116 -9.48 24.12 -4.90
CA VAL A 116 -8.13 24.66 -4.67
C VAL A 116 -8.14 25.73 -3.57
N ALA A 117 -9.15 26.60 -3.54
CA ALA A 117 -9.29 27.62 -2.52
C ALA A 117 -9.51 27.01 -1.12
N GLN A 118 -10.35 25.98 -1.01
CA GLN A 118 -10.59 25.25 0.22
C GLN A 118 -9.33 24.54 0.71
N ALA A 119 -8.64 23.79 -0.15
CA ALA A 119 -7.38 23.14 0.20
C ALA A 119 -6.35 24.14 0.77
N ARG A 120 -6.27 25.35 0.20
CA ARG A 120 -5.39 26.42 0.70
C ARG A 120 -5.84 27.02 2.02
N ALA A 121 -7.15 27.19 2.21
CA ALA A 121 -7.72 27.71 3.45
C ALA A 121 -7.49 26.72 4.61
N ASP A 122 -7.78 25.44 4.37
CA ASP A 122 -7.67 24.37 5.36
C ASP A 122 -6.22 23.92 5.56
N ARG A 123 -5.34 24.23 4.60
CA ARG A 123 -3.94 23.76 4.53
C ARG A 123 -3.85 22.24 4.52
N THR A 124 -4.80 21.59 3.89
CA THR A 124 -4.90 20.13 3.79
C THR A 124 -5.05 19.73 2.34
N VAL A 125 -4.44 18.60 1.98
CA VAL A 125 -4.58 17.97 0.67
C VAL A 125 -4.67 16.46 0.88
N GLU A 126 -5.55 15.81 0.12
CA GLU A 126 -5.64 14.36 0.09
C GLU A 126 -4.64 13.79 -0.92
N MET A 127 -3.87 12.80 -0.49
CA MET A 127 -3.01 12.01 -1.37
C MET A 127 -3.52 10.58 -1.37
N LEU A 128 -3.87 10.10 -2.55
CA LEU A 128 -4.33 8.75 -2.80
C LEU A 128 -3.14 7.93 -3.30
N ILE A 129 -2.86 6.84 -2.60
CA ILE A 129 -1.81 5.89 -2.96
C ILE A 129 -2.46 4.53 -3.14
N SER A 130 -2.24 3.92 -4.31
CA SER A 130 -2.67 2.55 -4.58
C SER A 130 -1.44 1.68 -4.79
N LEU A 131 -1.44 0.50 -4.18
CA LEU A 131 -0.32 -0.45 -4.27
C LEU A 131 -0.80 -1.71 -5.00
N THR A 132 0.05 -2.25 -5.86
CA THR A 132 -0.11 -3.58 -6.44
C THR A 132 0.84 -4.50 -5.69
N LEU A 133 0.29 -5.38 -4.86
CA LEU A 133 1.08 -6.33 -4.09
C LEU A 133 1.52 -7.50 -4.99
N GLY A 134 2.73 -7.99 -4.76
CA GLY A 134 3.22 -9.18 -5.45
C GLY A 134 2.40 -10.43 -5.15
N PRO A 135 2.49 -11.47 -6.00
CA PRO A 135 1.74 -12.70 -5.81
C PRO A 135 2.15 -13.39 -4.51
N VAL A 136 1.15 -13.65 -3.68
CA VAL A 136 1.32 -14.38 -2.43
C VAL A 136 1.19 -15.88 -2.73
N VAL A 137 2.30 -16.61 -2.75
CA VAL A 137 2.30 -18.07 -2.96
C VAL A 137 2.20 -18.78 -1.61
N HIS A 138 1.01 -19.26 -1.25
CA HIS A 138 0.80 -19.96 0.03
C HIS A 138 0.34 -21.42 -0.11
N LEU A 139 -0.30 -21.80 -1.21
CA LEU A 139 -0.82 -23.17 -1.37
C LEU A 139 -0.58 -23.70 -2.78
N LEU A 140 -0.02 -24.91 -2.87
CA LEU A 140 0.04 -25.70 -4.09
C LEU A 140 -1.15 -26.69 -4.10
N ASN A 141 -2.19 -26.39 -4.86
CA ASN A 141 -3.30 -27.32 -5.04
C ASN A 141 -2.94 -28.39 -6.08
N ILE A 142 -2.57 -29.59 -5.63
CA ILE A 142 -2.30 -30.72 -6.52
C ILE A 142 -3.55 -31.61 -6.60
N ILE A 143 -4.23 -31.59 -7.75
CA ILE A 143 -5.35 -32.49 -8.02
C ILE A 143 -4.83 -33.71 -8.78
N LEU A 144 -4.70 -34.83 -8.07
CA LEU A 144 -4.40 -36.12 -8.68
C LEU A 144 -5.70 -36.79 -9.14
N LYS A 145 -5.84 -37.03 -10.44
CA LYS A 145 -6.92 -37.87 -10.97
C LYS A 145 -6.37 -39.25 -11.33
N PRO A 146 -6.92 -40.35 -10.76
CA PRO A 146 -6.58 -41.67 -11.23
C PRO A 146 -7.08 -41.83 -12.67
N ARG A 147 -6.22 -42.40 -13.50
CA ARG A 147 -6.56 -42.76 -14.87
C ARG A 147 -7.16 -44.17 -14.81
N PHE A 148 -8.48 -44.26 -14.86
CA PHE A 148 -9.17 -45.51 -15.15
C PHE A 148 -9.71 -45.42 -16.58
#